data_AF-A0A2I2Y839-F1
#
_entry.id   AF-A0A2I2Y839-F1
#
_cell.length_a   1.000
_cell.length_b   1.000
_cell.length_c   1.000
_cell.angle_alpha   90.00
_cell.angle_beta   90.00
_cell.angle_gamma   90.00
#
_symmetry.space_group_name_H-M   'P 1'
#
loop_
_entity.id
_entity.type
_entity.pdbx_description
1 polymer ?
#
loop_
_entity_poly.entity_id
_entity_poly.type
_entity_poly.pdbx_seq_one_letter_code
_entity_poly.pdbx_strand_id
1 'polypeptide(L)'
;MAQAEEDVRDYNLTEEQKAIKAKYPPVNRKYEYLDHTADVQLHAWGDTLEEAFEQCAMAMFGYMTDTGTVEPLPTVEVETQGDDLQSLLFHFLDEWLYKLSADEFFIPREVKVLIFIVQAPSGNRSQGNNIFSNAGL
;
A
#
# COMPACT_ATOMS: atom_id res chain seq x y z
N MET A 1 30.21 3.00 -20.81
CA MET A 1 29.28 2.90 -21.95
C MET A 1 28.54 1.59 -21.80
N ALA A 2 27.33 1.62 -21.24
CA ALA A 2 26.49 0.43 -21.16
C ALA A 2 25.99 0.12 -22.58
N GLN A 3 26.15 -1.13 -23.02
CA GLN A 3 25.54 -1.59 -24.26
C GLN A 3 24.02 -1.43 -24.12
N ALA A 4 23.40 -0.73 -25.07
CA ALA A 4 21.94 -0.72 -25.18
C ALA A 4 21.50 -2.13 -25.56
N GLU A 5 21.12 -2.94 -24.57
CA GLU A 5 20.33 -4.13 -24.83
C GLU A 5 19.04 -3.66 -25.52
N GLU A 6 18.79 -4.12 -26.75
CA GLU A 6 17.50 -3.89 -27.41
C GLU A 6 16.41 -4.45 -26.47
N ASP A 7 15.49 -3.59 -26.03
CA ASP A 7 14.31 -3.96 -25.24
C ASP A 7 13.32 -4.76 -26.11
N VAL A 8 13.71 -5.99 -26.45
CA VAL A 8 12.88 -6.94 -27.16
C VAL A 8 12.12 -7.73 -26.12
N ARG A 9 10.82 -7.43 -25.96
CA ARG A 9 9.91 -8.32 -25.23
C ARG A 9 9.97 -9.72 -25.85
N ASP A 10 10.52 -10.64 -25.08
CA ASP A 10 10.57 -12.06 -25.42
C ASP A 10 9.30 -12.74 -24.90
N TYR A 11 8.70 -13.54 -25.77
CA TYR A 11 7.47 -14.25 -25.47
C TYR A 11 7.81 -15.73 -25.39
N ASN A 12 7.25 -16.44 -24.42
CA ASN A 12 7.41 -17.89 -24.33
C ASN A 12 6.60 -18.57 -25.45
N LEU A 13 7.24 -18.79 -26.61
CA LEU A 13 6.63 -19.35 -27.82
C LEU A 13 6.62 -20.89 -27.79
N THR A 14 5.52 -21.49 -28.26
CA THR A 14 5.49 -22.93 -28.59
C THR A 14 6.31 -23.24 -29.83
N GLU A 15 6.61 -24.52 -30.07
CA GLU A 15 7.38 -24.94 -31.25
C GLU A 15 6.65 -24.61 -32.57
N GLU A 16 5.32 -24.74 -32.61
CA GLU A 16 4.52 -24.35 -33.78
C GLU A 16 4.61 -22.85 -34.05
N GLN A 17 4.60 -22.02 -33.01
CA GLN A 17 4.72 -20.57 -33.13
C GLN A 17 6.12 -20.14 -33.59
N LYS A 18 7.17 -20.81 -33.12
CA LYS A 18 8.54 -20.62 -33.62
C LYS A 18 8.63 -20.98 -35.10
N ALA A 19 8.02 -22.09 -35.52
CA ALA A 19 7.97 -22.50 -36.92
C ALA A 19 7.23 -21.47 -37.81
N ILE A 20 6.12 -20.90 -37.32
CA ILE A 20 5.42 -19.81 -38.00
C ILE A 20 6.30 -18.58 -38.11
N LYS A 21 6.97 -18.16 -37.03
CA LYS A 21 7.86 -16.98 -37.04
C LYS A 21 9.02 -17.16 -38.03
N ALA A 22 9.55 -18.37 -38.17
CA ALA A 22 10.62 -18.70 -39.13
C ALA A 22 10.13 -18.80 -40.58
N LYS A 23 8.83 -19.09 -40.79
CA LYS A 23 8.23 -19.22 -42.13
C LYS A 23 8.15 -17.88 -42.88
N TYR A 24 8.11 -16.76 -42.17
CA TYR A 24 7.94 -15.42 -42.75
C TYR A 24 9.17 -14.54 -42.54
N PRO A 25 9.40 -13.55 -43.43
CA PRO A 25 10.48 -12.58 -43.23
C PRO A 25 10.37 -11.86 -41.88
N PRO A 26 11.49 -11.56 -41.22
CA PRO A 26 11.47 -10.86 -39.93
C PRO A 26 10.90 -9.45 -40.09
N VAL A 27 10.11 -9.03 -39.11
CA VAL A 27 9.55 -7.67 -39.05
C VAL A 27 10.64 -6.71 -38.54
N ASN A 28 10.91 -5.65 -39.28
CA ASN A 28 11.77 -4.55 -38.83
C ASN A 28 11.03 -3.74 -37.75
N ARG A 29 11.47 -3.83 -36.49
CA ARG A 29 10.86 -3.13 -35.35
C ARG A 29 11.66 -1.86 -35.07
N LYS A 30 10.99 -0.71 -35.06
CA LYS A 30 11.57 0.61 -34.75
C LYS A 30 10.77 1.29 -33.65
N TYR A 31 10.65 0.61 -32.52
CA TYR A 31 9.98 1.07 -31.33
C TYR A 31 10.67 0.48 -30.10
N GLU A 32 10.52 1.13 -28.96
CA GLU A 32 11.01 0.70 -27.64
C GLU A 32 9.89 0.86 -26.61
N TYR A 33 9.93 0.10 -25.51
CA TYR A 33 9.05 0.35 -24.38
C TYR A 33 9.77 1.27 -23.39
N LEU A 34 9.01 2.23 -22.86
CA LEU A 34 9.48 3.14 -21.82
C LEU A 34 8.80 2.78 -20.49
N ASP A 35 9.06 3.57 -19.46
CA ASP A 35 8.60 3.33 -18.09
C ASP A 35 7.11 2.97 -18.00
N HIS A 36 6.82 1.84 -17.34
CA HIS A 36 5.47 1.37 -17.07
C HIS A 36 5.07 1.64 -15.63
N THR A 37 3.94 2.31 -15.44
CA THR A 37 3.31 2.50 -14.13
C THR A 37 2.09 1.59 -14.00
N ALA A 38 1.86 1.07 -12.80
CA ALA A 38 0.65 0.33 -12.45
C ALA A 38 0.21 0.74 -11.04
N ASP A 39 -1.10 0.86 -10.84
CA ASP A 39 -1.72 1.21 -9.58
C ASP A 39 -2.97 0.35 -9.32
N VAL A 40 -3.45 0.37 -8.08
CA VAL A 40 -4.69 -0.27 -7.65
C VAL A 40 -5.38 0.63 -6.64
N GLN A 41 -6.71 0.73 -6.71
CA GLN A 41 -7.51 1.42 -5.70
C GLN A 41 -7.91 0.43 -4.60
N LEU A 42 -7.59 0.77 -3.35
CA LEU A 42 -8.06 0.04 -2.18
C LEU A 42 -9.36 0.69 -1.68
N HIS A 43 -10.38 -0.14 -1.46
CA HIS A 43 -11.63 0.27 -0.84
C HIS A 43 -11.84 -0.57 0.43
N ALA A 44 -11.78 0.09 1.58
CA ALA A 44 -11.92 -0.51 2.89
C ALA A 44 -13.00 0.23 3.70
N TRP A 45 -13.61 -0.47 4.65
CA TRP A 45 -14.69 0.03 5.49
C TRP A 45 -14.62 -0.63 6.87
N GLY A 46 -15.35 -0.05 7.83
CA GLY A 46 -15.49 -0.56 9.18
C GLY A 46 -16.68 0.10 9.87
N ASP A 47 -17.08 -0.44 11.01
CA ASP A 47 -18.09 0.14 11.90
C ASP A 47 -17.61 1.47 12.50
N THR A 48 -16.29 1.67 12.58
CA THR A 48 -15.65 2.92 12.98
C THR A 48 -14.60 3.40 11.97
N LEU A 49 -14.17 4.66 12.11
CA LEU A 49 -13.14 5.23 11.23
C LEU A 49 -11.79 4.54 11.46
N GLU A 50 -11.49 4.18 12.71
CA GLU A 50 -10.31 3.42 13.09
C GLU A 50 -10.28 2.06 12.39
N GLU A 51 -11.40 1.34 12.41
CA GLU A 51 -11.51 0.05 11.72
C GLU A 51 -11.36 0.23 10.20
N ALA A 52 -11.91 1.29 9.61
CA ALA A 52 -11.70 1.57 8.19
C ALA A 52 -10.21 1.82 7.84
N PHE A 53 -9.45 2.49 8.73
CA PHE A 53 -8.01 2.69 8.58
C PHE A 53 -7.24 1.36 8.70
N GLU A 54 -7.53 0.57 9.73
CA GLU A 54 -6.97 -0.79 9.92
C GLU A 54 -7.19 -1.65 8.68
N GLN A 55 -8.43 -1.71 8.18
CA GLN A 55 -8.79 -2.50 7.02
C GLN A 55 -8.13 -1.98 5.73
N CYS A 56 -7.84 -0.69 5.63
CA CYS A 56 -7.08 -0.15 4.50
C CYS A 56 -5.62 -0.63 4.52
N ALA A 57 -4.96 -0.64 5.68
CA ALA A 57 -3.63 -1.24 5.81
C ALA A 57 -3.66 -2.76 5.56
N MET A 58 -4.67 -3.46 6.06
CA MET A 58 -4.85 -4.88 5.79
C MET A 58 -5.06 -5.17 4.30
N ALA A 59 -5.79 -4.32 3.58
CA ALA A 59 -5.97 -4.43 2.13
C ALA A 59 -4.64 -4.24 1.37
N MET A 60 -3.79 -3.29 1.81
CA MET A 60 -2.47 -3.07 1.24
C MET A 60 -1.59 -4.32 1.38
N PHE A 61 -1.49 -4.90 2.58
CA PHE A 61 -0.71 -6.12 2.81
C PHE A 61 -1.33 -7.36 2.17
N GLY A 62 -2.66 -7.44 2.12
CA GLY A 62 -3.40 -8.49 1.43
C GLY A 62 -3.16 -8.52 -0.08
N TYR A 63 -2.78 -7.39 -0.69
CA TYR A 63 -2.36 -7.33 -2.09
C TYR A 63 -0.98 -7.95 -2.33
N MET A 64 -0.15 -8.04 -1.29
CA MET A 64 1.21 -8.56 -1.36
C MET A 64 1.27 -10.07 -1.10
N THR A 65 0.50 -10.55 -0.11
CA THR A 65 0.44 -11.97 0.26
C THR A 65 -0.86 -12.31 1.02
N ASP A 66 -1.15 -13.61 1.16
CA ASP A 66 -2.19 -14.07 2.07
C ASP A 66 -1.74 -13.88 3.54
N THR A 67 -2.21 -12.81 4.17
CA THR A 67 -1.88 -12.45 5.56
C THR A 67 -2.34 -13.52 6.57
N GLY A 68 -3.29 -14.38 6.21
CA GLY A 68 -3.72 -15.52 7.01
C GLY A 68 -2.63 -16.57 7.23
N THR A 69 -1.57 -16.55 6.41
CA THR A 69 -0.40 -17.44 6.52
C THR A 69 0.74 -16.85 7.36
N VAL A 70 0.65 -15.57 7.73
CA VAL A 70 1.70 -14.86 8.49
C VAL A 70 1.57 -15.22 9.97
N GLU A 71 2.66 -15.69 10.59
CA GLU A 71 2.68 -16.03 12.01
C GLU A 71 2.81 -14.76 12.90
N PRO A 72 1.99 -14.60 13.95
CA PRO A 72 2.00 -13.43 14.81
C PRO A 72 3.13 -13.51 15.87
N LEU A 73 4.39 -13.41 15.42
CA LEU A 73 5.57 -13.59 16.26
C LEU A 73 6.04 -12.26 16.90
N PRO A 74 6.44 -11.22 16.14
CA PRO A 74 6.68 -9.90 16.69
C PRO A 74 5.44 -8.99 16.59
N THR A 75 5.41 -7.96 17.43
CA THR A 75 4.48 -6.83 17.33
C THR A 75 5.27 -5.56 17.03
N VAL A 76 4.79 -4.77 16.09
CA VAL A 76 5.38 -3.48 15.70
C VAL A 76 4.36 -2.38 15.95
N GLU A 77 4.81 -1.30 16.57
CA GLU A 77 4.01 -0.10 16.79
C GLU A 77 4.38 0.96 15.75
N VAL A 78 3.36 1.67 15.26
CA VAL A 78 3.48 2.77 14.32
C VAL A 78 2.66 3.94 14.87
N GLU A 79 3.30 5.10 14.97
CA GLU A 79 2.65 6.36 15.34
C GLU A 79 2.80 7.34 14.18
N THR A 80 1.69 8.01 13.83
CA THR A 80 1.69 8.98 12.75
C THR A 80 0.75 10.15 13.05
N GLN A 81 0.94 11.25 12.32
CA GLN A 81 0.13 12.45 12.42
C GLN A 81 -0.09 13.06 11.04
N GLY A 82 -1.20 13.77 10.87
CA GLY A 82 -1.55 14.47 9.63
C GLY A 82 -2.32 15.75 9.93
N ASP A 83 -2.28 16.69 9.00
CA ASP A 83 -3.00 17.97 9.11
C ASP A 83 -4.51 17.81 8.90
N ASP A 84 -4.91 16.72 8.23
CA ASP A 84 -6.28 16.30 8.00
C ASP A 84 -6.39 14.76 7.92
N LEU A 85 -7.61 14.23 7.74
CA LEU A 85 -7.82 12.78 7.67
C LEU A 85 -7.14 12.12 6.46
N GLN A 86 -6.95 12.86 5.36
CA GLN A 86 -6.38 12.32 4.12
C GLN A 86 -4.87 12.15 4.26
N SER A 87 -4.19 13.20 4.74
CA SER A 87 -2.78 13.18 5.10
C SER A 87 -2.48 12.19 6.22
N LEU A 88 -3.36 12.06 7.23
CA LEU A 88 -3.22 11.05 8.27
C LEU A 88 -3.28 9.62 7.70
N LEU A 89 -4.25 9.33 6.83
CA LEU A 89 -4.34 8.02 6.18
C LEU A 89 -3.12 7.76 5.29
N PHE A 90 -2.68 8.78 4.54
CA PHE A 90 -1.50 8.68 3.70
C PHE A 90 -0.25 8.34 4.52
N HIS A 91 0.07 9.11 5.55
CA HIS A 91 1.24 8.84 6.40
C HIS A 91 1.09 7.52 7.18
N PHE A 92 -0.12 7.14 7.59
CA PHE A 92 -0.37 5.86 8.24
C PHE A 92 0.00 4.67 7.34
N LEU A 93 -0.45 4.68 6.08
CA LEU A 93 -0.13 3.62 5.13
C LEU A 93 1.34 3.67 4.71
N ASP A 94 1.91 4.87 4.55
CA ASP A 94 3.32 5.07 4.17
C ASP A 94 4.27 4.53 5.24
N GLU A 95 4.02 4.78 6.52
CA GLU A 95 4.82 4.23 7.63
C GLU A 95 4.70 2.70 7.71
N TRP A 96 3.52 2.13 7.52
CA TRP A 96 3.36 0.67 7.44
C TRP A 96 4.11 0.08 6.25
N LEU A 97 4.03 0.72 5.09
CA LEU A 97 4.78 0.31 3.90
C LEU A 97 6.29 0.45 4.12
N TYR A 98 6.74 1.46 4.87
CA TYR A 98 8.14 1.64 5.26
C TYR A 98 8.64 0.50 6.15
N LYS A 99 7.84 0.03 7.12
CA LYS A 99 8.18 -1.15 7.96
C LYS A 99 8.41 -2.41 7.13
N LEU A 100 7.68 -2.56 6.03
CA LEU A 100 7.92 -3.61 5.05
C LEU A 100 9.14 -3.33 4.16
N SER A 101 9.36 -2.09 3.75
CA SER A 101 10.28 -1.81 2.63
C SER A 101 11.71 -1.54 3.04
N ALA A 102 11.94 -1.00 4.24
CA ALA A 102 13.23 -0.40 4.61
C ALA A 102 13.90 -1.00 5.85
N ASP A 103 13.14 -1.58 6.78
CA ASP A 103 13.65 -2.00 8.09
C ASP A 103 13.76 -3.53 8.19
N GLU A 104 12.68 -4.21 8.61
CA GLU A 104 12.71 -5.64 8.96
C GLU A 104 12.01 -6.54 7.92
N PHE A 105 11.53 -5.98 6.80
CA PHE A 105 10.59 -6.66 5.90
C PHE A 105 9.36 -7.19 6.63
N PHE A 106 8.90 -6.43 7.62
CA PHE A 106 7.79 -6.82 8.48
C PHE A 106 6.48 -6.82 7.69
N ILE A 107 5.76 -7.95 7.77
CA ILE A 107 4.39 -8.09 7.26
C ILE A 107 3.49 -8.37 8.46
N PRO A 108 2.50 -7.52 8.76
CA PRO A 108 1.55 -7.80 9.82
C PRO A 108 0.58 -8.90 9.38
N ARG A 109 0.27 -9.81 10.31
CA ARG A 109 -0.91 -10.68 10.19
C ARG A 109 -2.20 -9.87 10.33
N GLU A 110 -2.20 -8.89 11.21
CA GLU A 110 -3.32 -8.04 11.56
C GLU A 110 -2.79 -6.67 12.00
N VAL A 111 -3.53 -5.60 11.71
CA VAL A 111 -3.23 -4.23 12.12
C VAL A 111 -4.37 -3.73 12.99
N LYS A 112 -4.04 -3.11 14.13
CA LYS A 112 -5.00 -2.48 15.04
C LYS A 112 -4.61 -1.05 15.34
N VAL A 113 -5.56 -0.12 15.20
CA VAL A 113 -5.44 1.29 15.56
C VAL A 113 -5.93 1.42 16.99
N LEU A 114 -5.00 1.71 17.90
CA LEU A 114 -5.27 1.77 19.34
C LEU A 114 -5.73 3.15 19.80
N ILE A 115 -5.16 4.21 19.21
CA ILE A 115 -5.42 5.60 19.57
C ILE A 115 -5.67 6.38 18.29
N PHE A 116 -6.82 7.04 18.23
CA PHE A 116 -7.21 7.89 17.11
C PHE A 116 -7.68 9.24 17.63
N ILE A 117 -6.88 10.29 17.38
CA ILE A 117 -7.16 11.64 17.88
C ILE A 117 -7.43 12.53 16.69
N VAL A 118 -8.68 12.96 16.55
CA VAL A 118 -9.06 14.00 15.58
C VAL A 118 -9.18 15.32 16.32
N GLN A 119 -8.28 16.26 16.03
CA GLN A 119 -8.46 17.62 16.49
C GLN A 119 -9.60 18.28 15.71
N ALA A 120 -10.56 18.86 16.42
CA ALA A 120 -11.58 19.67 15.78
C ALA A 120 -10.89 20.87 15.10
N PRO A 121 -11.28 21.24 13.86
CA PRO A 121 -10.78 22.45 13.24
C PRO A 121 -11.02 23.63 14.21
N SER A 122 -10.03 24.50 14.33
CA SER A 122 -10.04 25.69 15.17
C SER A 122 -11.05 26.73 14.66
N GLY A 123 -12.33 26.36 14.70
CA GLY A 123 -13.43 27.31 14.69
C GLY A 123 -13.39 28.05 16.01
N ASN A 124 -13.28 29.37 15.93
CA ASN A 124 -13.27 30.33 17.02
C ASN A 124 -14.37 30.01 18.08
N ARG A 125 -14.06 29.16 19.06
CA ARG A 125 -14.92 28.87 20.20
C ARG A 125 -14.52 29.80 21.31
N SER A 126 -15.27 30.89 21.46
CA SER A 126 -15.29 31.60 22.74
C SER A 126 -15.78 30.62 23.81
N GLN A 127 -14.88 30.31 24.73
CA GLN A 127 -15.09 29.88 26.11
C GLN A 127 -16.29 28.96 26.40
N GLY A 128 -15.97 27.72 26.80
CA GLY A 128 -16.88 26.83 27.50
C GLY A 128 -16.13 25.59 27.96
N ASN A 129 -15.54 25.65 29.15
CA ASN A 129 -14.98 24.50 29.86
C ASN A 129 -15.95 23.33 29.83
N ASN A 130 -15.47 22.13 29.46
CA ASN A 130 -16.04 20.88 29.96
C ASN A 130 -14.92 19.83 30.04
N ILE A 131 -14.46 19.64 31.28
CA ILE A 131 -13.65 18.52 31.73
C ILE A 131 -14.62 17.36 31.91
N PHE A 132 -14.60 16.37 31.03
CA PHE A 132 -15.27 15.10 31.31
C PHE A 132 -14.21 14.06 31.66
N SER A 133 -13.97 13.94 32.97
CA SER A 133 -13.48 12.71 33.57
C SER A 133 -14.53 11.63 33.37
N ASN A 134 -14.14 10.43 32.94
CA ASN A 134 -14.86 9.26 33.39
C ASN A 134 -13.86 8.20 33.87
N ALA A 135 -13.77 8.10 35.19
CA ALA A 135 -13.27 6.94 35.90
C ALA A 135 -14.48 6.04 36.22
N GLY A 136 -14.32 4.72 36.05
CA GLY A 136 -15.31 3.67 36.32
C GLY A 136 -15.91 3.13 35.02
N LEU A 137 -15.74 1.85 34.65
CA LEU A 137 -15.68 0.61 35.43
C LEU A 137 -14.56 -0.32 34.95
#